data_AF-A0A0P9QUF8-F1
#
_entry.id   AF-A0A0P9QUF8-F1
#
_cell.length_a   1.000
_cell.length_b   1.000
_cell.length_c   1.000
_cell.angle_alpha   90.00
_cell.angle_beta   90.00
_cell.angle_gamma   90.00
#
_symmetry.space_group_name_H-M   'P 1'
#
loop_
_entity.id
_entity.type
_entity.pdbx_description
1 polymer ?
#
loop_
_entity_poly.entity_id
_entity_poly.type
_entity_poly.pdbx_seq_one_letter_code
_entity_poly.pdbx_strand_id
1 'polypeptide(L)'
;MSEPTPIPGEPQVNRKRWNISFVWLVPIVAALIGLSMVIHKANTAGPKIIVSFLTAEGLEANKTQVKYKNVVVGKVTNIALNADRSHVDATIELDGSAKHFALEGTRYWVVRPRIGPGLG
;
A
#
# COMPACT_ATOMS: atom_id res chain seq x y z
N MET A 1 -56.48 -34.66 50.66
CA MET A 1 -56.04 -34.67 49.26
C MET A 1 -55.37 -33.32 49.01
N SER A 2 -54.05 -33.24 49.14
CA SER A 2 -53.28 -32.00 48.95
C SER A 2 -52.99 -31.82 47.46
N GLU A 3 -53.57 -30.81 46.82
CA GLU A 3 -53.17 -30.43 45.46
C GLU A 3 -51.73 -29.92 45.45
N PRO A 4 -50.86 -30.38 44.54
CA PRO A 4 -49.50 -29.88 44.43
C PRO A 4 -49.54 -28.45 43.88
N THR A 5 -48.87 -27.53 44.57
CA THR A 5 -48.70 -26.13 44.16
C THR A 5 -47.96 -26.04 42.82
N PRO A 6 -48.42 -25.22 41.85
CA PRO A 6 -47.72 -25.05 40.60
C PRO A 6 -46.43 -24.29 40.84
N ILE A 7 -45.29 -24.90 40.50
CA ILE A 7 -43.99 -24.23 40.56
C ILE A 7 -43.98 -23.14 39.48
N PRO A 8 -43.72 -21.87 39.82
CA PRO A 8 -43.58 -20.82 38.82
C PRO A 8 -42.40 -21.17 37.89
N GLY A 9 -42.67 -21.34 36.60
CA GLY A 9 -41.62 -21.50 35.61
C GLY A 9 -40.71 -20.28 35.65
N GLU A 10 -39.41 -20.48 35.85
CA GLU A 10 -38.43 -19.42 35.70
C GLU A 10 -38.55 -18.83 34.29
N PRO A 11 -38.80 -17.52 34.15
CA PRO A 11 -38.83 -16.90 32.84
C PRO A 11 -37.42 -16.97 32.28
N GLN A 12 -37.23 -17.83 31.28
CA GLN A 12 -36.03 -17.94 30.49
C GLN A 12 -35.80 -16.56 29.85
N VAL A 13 -34.99 -15.71 30.50
CA VAL A 13 -34.71 -14.37 30.03
C VAL A 13 -33.79 -14.49 28.83
N ASN A 14 -34.41 -14.65 27.65
CA ASN A 14 -33.74 -14.53 26.38
C ASN A 14 -33.39 -13.05 26.18
N ARG A 15 -32.29 -12.62 26.81
CA ARG A 15 -31.67 -11.34 26.55
C ARG A 15 -31.04 -11.43 25.18
N LYS A 16 -31.88 -11.18 24.18
CA LYS A 16 -31.50 -10.96 22.80
C LYS A 16 -30.40 -9.90 22.79
N ARG A 17 -29.14 -10.33 22.78
CA ARG A 17 -27.89 -9.51 22.79
C ARG A 17 -27.74 -8.64 21.53
N TRP A 18 -28.84 -8.34 20.85
CA TRP A 18 -28.87 -7.87 19.47
C TRP A 18 -28.50 -6.38 19.32
N ASN A 19 -28.52 -5.63 20.42
CA ASN A 19 -28.16 -4.20 20.41
C ASN A 19 -26.67 -3.95 20.66
N ILE A 20 -25.90 -4.96 21.13
CA ILE A 20 -24.45 -4.82 21.33
C ILE A 20 -23.72 -4.92 19.97
N SER A 21 -24.23 -5.71 19.03
CA SER A 21 -23.61 -5.91 17.72
C SER A 21 -23.64 -4.68 16.81
N PHE A 22 -24.67 -3.83 16.88
CA PHE A 22 -24.79 -2.69 15.96
C PHE A 22 -23.82 -1.55 16.29
N VAL A 23 -23.63 -1.28 17.59
CA VAL A 23 -22.64 -0.28 18.06
C VAL A 23 -21.21 -0.73 17.75
N TRP A 24 -20.96 -2.04 17.74
CA TRP A 24 -19.64 -2.60 17.42
C TRP A 24 -19.37 -2.72 15.91
N LEU A 25 -20.39 -2.56 15.07
CA LEU A 25 -20.23 -2.56 13.61
C LEU A 25 -19.41 -1.36 13.14
N VAL A 26 -19.61 -0.19 13.76
CA VAL A 26 -18.85 1.04 13.46
C VAL A 26 -17.34 0.86 13.69
N PRO A 27 -16.84 0.39 14.86
CA PRO A 27 -15.41 0.16 15.06
C PRO A 27 -14.86 -0.96 14.16
N ILE A 28 -15.63 -2.00 13.82
CA ILE A 28 -15.19 -3.01 12.84
C ILE A 28 -14.98 -2.37 11.47
N VAL A 29 -15.95 -1.59 10.98
CA VAL A 29 -15.85 -0.93 9.66
C VAL A 29 -14.69 0.07 9.65
N ALA A 30 -14.53 0.86 10.71
CA ALA A 30 -13.39 1.76 10.86
C ALA A 30 -12.05 1.00 10.88
N ALA A 31 -11.97 -0.13 11.60
CA ALA A 31 -10.79 -0.99 11.63
C ALA A 31 -10.49 -1.61 10.25
N LEU A 32 -11.52 -2.03 9.50
CA LEU A 32 -11.36 -2.57 8.15
C LEU A 32 -10.83 -1.52 7.17
N ILE A 33 -11.34 -0.28 7.24
CA ILE A 33 -10.86 0.83 6.41
C ILE A 33 -9.41 1.17 6.77
N GLY A 34 -9.09 1.27 8.07
CA GLY A 34 -7.72 1.52 8.54
C GLY A 34 -6.75 0.41 8.12
N LEU A 35 -7.15 -0.85 8.28
CA LEU A 35 -6.37 -2.01 7.85
C LEU A 35 -6.17 -2.01 6.33
N SER A 36 -7.22 -1.67 5.56
CA SER A 36 -7.15 -1.52 4.11
C SER A 36 -6.14 -0.44 3.69
N MET A 37 -6.13 0.72 4.36
CA MET A 37 -5.14 1.77 4.09
C MET A 37 -3.70 1.31 4.35
N VAL A 38 -3.46 0.60 5.45
CA VAL A 38 -2.11 0.12 5.79
C VAL A 38 -1.61 -0.89 4.76
N ILE A 39 -2.45 -1.85 4.35
CA ILE A 39 -2.12 -2.84 3.33
C ILE A 39 -1.89 -2.17 1.95
N HIS A 40 -2.71 -1.18 1.59
CA HIS A 40 -2.57 -0.47 0.32
C HIS A 40 -1.29 0.38 0.27
N LYS A 41 -0.91 1.03 1.38
CA LYS A 41 0.34 1.79 1.51
C LYS A 41 1.57 0.90 1.43
N ALA A 42 1.53 -0.27 2.07
CA ALA A 42 2.65 -1.21 2.07
C ALA A 42 2.99 -1.77 0.69
N ASN A 43 2.00 -1.86 -0.22
CA ASN A 43 2.21 -2.36 -1.58
C ASN A 43 2.70 -1.30 -2.58
N THR A 44 2.62 -0.01 -2.25
CA THR A 44 3.07 1.07 -3.15
C THR A 44 4.57 1.35 -3.00
N ALA A 45 5.09 1.27 -1.77
CA ALA A 45 6.52 1.40 -1.51
C ALA A 45 7.22 0.10 -1.98
N GLY A 46 8.01 0.18 -3.04
CA GLY A 46 8.71 -0.99 -3.55
C GLY A 46 9.95 -1.33 -2.72
N PRO A 47 10.59 -2.48 -3.01
CA PRO A 47 11.75 -2.94 -2.28
C PRO A 47 12.90 -1.94 -2.42
N LYS A 48 13.63 -1.74 -1.31
CA LYS A 48 14.88 -0.97 -1.30
C LYS A 48 16.03 -1.90 -1.63
N ILE A 49 16.83 -1.55 -2.64
CA ILE A 49 18.05 -2.26 -3.00
C ILE A 49 19.25 -1.35 -2.76
N ILE A 50 20.40 -1.94 -2.45
CA ILE A 50 21.66 -1.21 -2.29
C ILE A 50 22.56 -1.62 -3.45
N VAL A 51 23.13 -0.64 -4.14
CA VAL A 51 24.06 -0.85 -5.24
C VAL A 51 25.33 -0.07 -4.95
N SER A 52 26.46 -0.77 -4.98
CA SER A 52 27.78 -0.19 -4.75
C SER A 52 28.36 0.33 -6.08
N PHE A 53 28.82 1.58 -6.06
CA PHE A 53 29.43 2.28 -7.18
C PHE A 53 30.84 2.74 -6.79
N LEU A 54 31.76 2.84 -7.75
CA LEU A 54 33.11 3.36 -7.49
C LEU A 54 33.12 4.87 -7.19
N THR A 55 32.14 5.61 -7.70
CA THR A 55 32.01 7.06 -7.50
C THR A 55 30.56 7.47 -7.36
N ALA A 56 30.31 8.57 -6.62
CA ALA A 56 29.01 9.22 -6.50
C ALA A 56 28.81 10.35 -7.53
N GLU A 57 29.77 10.58 -8.42
CA GLU A 57 29.76 11.72 -9.32
C GLU A 57 28.51 11.72 -10.22
N GLY A 58 27.73 12.79 -10.15
CA GLY A 58 26.45 12.93 -10.87
C GLY A 58 25.26 12.15 -10.26
N LEU A 59 25.46 11.45 -9.12
CA LEU A 59 24.38 10.84 -8.36
C LEU A 59 23.91 11.80 -7.26
N GLU A 60 22.63 12.16 -7.30
CA GLU A 60 21.99 12.99 -6.29
C GLU A 60 20.81 12.24 -5.69
N ALA A 61 20.83 12.09 -4.36
CA ALA A 61 19.73 11.51 -3.62
C ALA A 61 18.42 12.27 -3.93
N ASN A 62 17.35 11.52 -4.17
CA ASN A 62 16.02 11.98 -4.56
C ASN A 62 15.89 12.68 -5.92
N LYS A 63 16.98 12.88 -6.66
CA LYS A 63 16.95 13.46 -8.01
C LYS A 63 17.31 12.45 -9.10
N THR A 64 18.19 11.50 -8.80
CA THR A 64 18.57 10.46 -9.76
C THR A 64 17.46 9.40 -9.87
N GLN A 65 16.90 9.27 -11.07
CA GLN A 65 15.91 8.25 -11.42
C GLN A 65 16.60 6.96 -11.87
N VAL A 66 16.06 5.82 -11.45
CA VAL A 66 16.51 4.50 -11.90
C VAL A 66 15.58 4.04 -13.02
N LYS A 67 16.18 3.69 -14.18
CA LYS A 67 15.44 3.27 -15.37
C LYS A 67 15.83 1.86 -15.80
N TYR A 68 14.84 1.09 -16.23
CA TYR A 68 15.04 -0.19 -16.90
C TYR A 68 14.28 -0.17 -18.24
N LYS A 69 14.97 -0.49 -19.34
CA LYS A 69 14.38 -0.45 -20.71
C LYS A 69 13.62 0.84 -21.01
N ASN A 70 14.21 1.99 -20.67
CA ASN A 70 13.62 3.32 -20.86
C ASN A 70 12.36 3.63 -20.02
N VAL A 71 12.04 2.79 -19.04
CA VAL A 71 10.94 3.00 -18.09
C VAL A 71 11.53 3.34 -16.71
N VAL A 72 10.99 4.36 -16.05
CA VAL A 72 11.36 4.70 -14.66
C VAL A 72 10.82 3.61 -13.74
N VAL A 73 11.73 2.96 -13.01
CA VAL A 73 11.41 1.84 -12.10
C VAL A 73 11.72 2.16 -10.64
N GLY A 74 12.25 3.35 -10.35
CA GLY A 74 12.56 3.79 -9.00
C GLY A 74 13.40 5.05 -8.97
N LYS A 75 13.96 5.34 -7.79
CA LYS A 75 14.83 6.50 -7.54
C LYS A 75 15.89 6.18 -6.50
N VAL A 76 17.04 6.86 -6.59
CA VAL A 76 18.05 6.85 -5.54
C VAL A 76 17.51 7.66 -4.36
N THR A 77 17.47 7.10 -3.16
CA THR A 77 16.97 7.78 -1.94
C THR A 77 18.09 8.14 -0.98
N ASN A 78 19.20 7.41 -1.00
CA ASN A 78 20.35 7.68 -0.15
C ASN A 78 21.66 7.32 -0.88
N ILE A 79 22.73 8.02 -0.54
CA ILE A 79 24.08 7.79 -1.05
C ILE A 79 25.02 7.88 0.16
N ALA A 80 25.70 6.78 0.48
CA ALA A 80 26.63 6.70 1.59
C ALA A 80 28.00 6.25 1.10
N LEU A 81 29.07 6.87 1.60
CA LEU A 81 30.42 6.39 1.36
C LEU A 81 30.69 5.19 2.29
N ASN A 82 31.29 4.11 1.76
CA ASN A 82 31.71 3.00 2.60
C ASN A 82 32.78 3.46 3.62
N ALA A 83 32.87 2.79 4.77
CA ALA A 83 33.89 2.99 5.79
C ALA A 83 35.33 3.09 5.24
N ASP A 84 35.67 2.28 4.24
CA ASP A 84 37.00 2.25 3.62
C ASP A 84 37.19 3.32 2.53
N ARG A 85 36.17 4.13 2.25
CA ARG A 85 36.15 5.21 1.25
C ARG A 85 36.48 4.79 -0.18
N SER A 86 36.54 3.49 -0.45
CA SER A 86 36.87 2.92 -1.76
C SER A 86 35.69 2.88 -2.72
N HIS A 87 34.46 2.96 -2.21
CA HIS A 87 33.23 2.90 -2.97
C HIS A 87 32.07 3.55 -2.22
N VAL A 88 30.98 3.78 -2.95
CA VAL A 88 29.78 4.45 -2.52
C VAL A 88 28.60 3.49 -2.64
N ASP A 89 27.84 3.35 -1.57
CA ASP A 89 26.61 2.58 -1.55
C ASP A 89 25.41 3.50 -1.79
N ALA A 90 24.75 3.32 -2.93
CA ALA A 90 23.51 4.01 -3.24
C ALA A 90 22.33 3.13 -2.86
N THR A 91 21.47 3.64 -1.98
CA THR A 91 20.16 3.04 -1.71
C THR A 91 19.17 3.50 -2.77
N ILE A 92 18.59 2.55 -3.47
CA ILE A 92 17.57 2.76 -4.49
C ILE A 92 16.25 2.24 -3.95
N GLU A 93 15.23 3.08 -3.97
CA GLU A 93 13.86 2.69 -3.73
C GLU A 93 13.20 2.40 -5.07
N LEU A 94 12.88 1.13 -5.31
CA LEU A 94 12.12 0.74 -6.49
C LEU A 94 10.65 1.08 -6.29
N ASP A 95 9.95 1.36 -7.38
CA ASP A 95 8.50 1.51 -7.36
C ASP A 95 7.84 0.13 -7.22
N GLY A 96 6.98 -0.04 -6.21
CA GLY A 96 6.22 -1.29 -6.00
C GLY A 96 5.29 -1.62 -7.17
N SER A 97 5.03 -0.62 -8.01
CA SER A 97 4.22 -0.68 -9.23
C SER A 97 4.73 -1.67 -10.28
N ALA A 98 5.99 -2.13 -10.21
CA ALA A 98 6.48 -3.21 -11.08
C ALA A 98 5.79 -4.58 -10.81
N LYS A 99 5.07 -4.75 -9.70
CA LYS A 99 4.22 -5.92 -9.42
C LYS A 99 2.73 -5.70 -9.69
N HIS A 100 2.30 -4.48 -9.98
CA HIS A 100 0.88 -4.12 -10.21
C HIS A 100 0.51 -3.89 -11.68
N PHE A 101 1.44 -4.09 -12.62
CA PHE A 101 1.10 -4.26 -14.03
C PHE A 101 0.34 -5.59 -14.33
N ALA A 102 0.07 -6.38 -13.29
CA ALA A 102 -0.79 -7.57 -13.32
C ALA A 102 -2.09 -7.36 -12.53
N LEU A 103 -2.75 -6.22 -12.68
CA LEU A 103 -4.22 -6.19 -12.52
C LEU A 103 -4.81 -6.44 -13.90
N GLU A 104 -5.46 -7.60 -14.03
CA GLU A 104 -6.23 -8.02 -15.19
C GLU A 104 -7.09 -6.84 -15.72
N GLY A 105 -6.72 -6.25 -16.86
CA GLY A 105 -7.64 -5.44 -17.66
C GLY A 105 -7.20 -4.08 -18.19
N THR A 106 -6.11 -3.47 -17.72
CA THR A 106 -5.84 -2.06 -18.14
C THR A 106 -4.85 -1.97 -19.31
N ARG A 107 -5.39 -1.62 -20.49
CA ARG A 107 -4.61 -1.25 -21.69
C ARG A 107 -4.25 0.23 -21.63
N TYR A 108 -2.97 0.53 -21.86
CA TYR A 108 -2.49 1.91 -22.02
C TYR A 108 -1.97 2.12 -23.44
N TRP A 109 -2.37 3.23 -24.07
CA TRP A 109 -1.95 3.67 -25.41
C TRP A 109 -1.31 5.05 -25.34
N VAL A 110 -0.26 5.25 -26.14
CA VAL A 110 0.44 6.54 -26.28
C VAL A 110 -0.22 7.34 -27.40
N VAL A 111 -0.87 8.45 -27.04
CA VAL A 111 -1.32 9.45 -28.02
C VAL A 111 -0.25 10.53 -28.14
N ARG A 112 0.29 10.71 -29.35
CA ARG A 112 1.06 11.91 -29.69
C ARG A 112 0.06 13.02 -30.02
N PRO A 113 0.08 14.17 -29.32
CA PRO A 113 -0.78 15.28 -29.69
C PRO A 113 -0.30 15.84 -31.04
N ARG A 114 -1.13 15.75 -32.08
CA ARG A 114 -0.98 16.60 -33.26
C ARG A 114 -1.66 17.92 -32.95
N ILE A 115 -0.89 18.89 -32.48
CA ILE A 115 -1.30 20.29 -32.41
C ILE A 115 -1.02 20.90 -33.79
N GLY A 116 -2.10 21.19 -34.52
CA GLY A 116 -2.07 22.01 -35.72
C GLY A 116 -3.27 22.94 -35.68
N PRO A 117 -3.09 24.24 -35.34
CA PRO A 117 -4.17 25.21 -35.34
C PRO A 117 -4.46 25.70 -36.77
N GLY A 118 -5.75 25.68 -37.13
CA GLY A 118 -6.40 26.77 -37.86
C GLY A 118 -6.10 26.98 -39.34
N LEU A 119 -7.21 26.93 -40.11
CA LEU A 119 -7.63 27.95 -41.07
C LEU A 119 -6.81 28.18 -42.35
N GLY A 120 -7.48 27.94 -43.47
CA GLY A 120 -7.12 28.33 -44.84
C GLY A 120 -8.16 27.76 -45.79
#